data_AF-A0A1V2LP47-F1
#
_entry.id   AF-A0A1V2LP47-F1
#
_cell.length_a   1.000
_cell.length_b   1.000
_cell.length_c   1.000
_cell.angle_alpha   90.00
_cell.angle_beta   90.00
_cell.angle_gamma   90.00
#
_symmetry.space_group_name_H-M   'P 1'
#
loop_
_entity.id
_entity.type
_entity.pdbx_description
1 polymer ?
#
loop_
_entity_poly.entity_id
_entity_poly.type
_entity_poly.pdbx_seq_one_letter_code
_entity_poly.pdbx_strand_id
1 'polypeptide(L)'
;MIQCILGVECDEDWYHEECLMGLKPGIIKRSPAHCDSDQGGNRLDDLDQLKPGDDAANTLQVNDNSISGDEILPLPGFPPLETFETIICWKCSSKFPEAMDDLVQLLHCDTVEYIPSESLDERIKTLKPGNNKKRTKRSYPTTIFLRENYKEILKENVRNHPEGTLARFLKKYPFMYEEDPIYSPPEDDDSSSVFELGIKELNTLPPEQTIQGLEAYQKIKSKLTEFLTPFAREGRIVTKDEVKNFFNNIKK
;
A
#
# COMPACT_ATOMS: atom_id res chain seq x y z
N MET A 1 -6.73 -2.82 1.01
CA MET A 1 -6.44 -3.37 -0.33
C MET A 1 -5.50 -4.55 -0.17
N ILE A 2 -5.71 -5.65 -0.90
CA ILE A 2 -5.03 -6.94 -0.70
C ILE A 2 -4.45 -7.43 -2.03
N GLN A 3 -3.22 -7.91 -2.04
CA GLN A 3 -2.55 -8.42 -3.25
C GLN A 3 -2.70 -9.94 -3.38
N CYS A 4 -2.90 -10.42 -4.62
CA CYS A 4 -2.89 -11.84 -4.94
C CYS A 4 -1.44 -12.34 -5.15
N ILE A 5 -0.98 -13.30 -4.36
CA ILE A 5 0.40 -13.81 -4.45
C ILE A 5 0.67 -14.52 -5.78
N LEU A 6 -0.32 -15.22 -6.33
CA LEU A 6 -0.11 -16.05 -7.53
C LEU A 6 0.00 -15.21 -8.80
N GLY A 7 -0.78 -14.14 -8.95
CA GLY A 7 -0.64 -13.18 -10.06
C GLY A 7 -0.90 -13.68 -11.50
N VAL A 8 -1.01 -14.99 -11.75
CA VAL A 8 -0.96 -15.57 -13.11
C VAL A 8 -2.12 -15.16 -14.03
N GLU A 9 -3.34 -15.05 -13.50
CA GLU A 9 -4.55 -14.80 -14.31
C GLU A 9 -5.30 -13.53 -13.91
N CYS A 10 -5.01 -12.97 -12.72
CA CYS A 10 -5.80 -11.85 -12.22
C CYS A 10 -5.54 -10.52 -12.90
N ASP A 11 -4.30 -10.29 -13.34
CA ASP A 11 -3.80 -9.01 -13.91
C ASP A 11 -4.25 -7.77 -13.10
N GLU A 12 -4.48 -7.97 -11.80
CA GLU A 12 -4.89 -6.96 -10.84
C GLU A 12 -3.87 -6.96 -9.70
N ASP A 13 -3.22 -5.82 -9.51
CA ASP A 13 -2.20 -5.63 -8.47
C ASP A 13 -2.84 -5.63 -7.07
N TRP A 14 -4.07 -5.13 -6.94
CA TRP A 14 -4.72 -4.91 -5.65
C TRP A 14 -6.24 -5.13 -5.71
N TYR A 15 -6.75 -5.86 -4.72
CA TYR A 15 -8.17 -6.15 -4.51
C TYR A 15 -8.74 -5.38 -3.31
N HIS A 16 -10.00 -4.95 -3.42
CA HIS A 16 -10.82 -4.57 -2.27
C HIS A 16 -11.45 -5.83 -1.63
N GLU A 17 -11.77 -5.82 -0.34
CA GLU A 17 -12.45 -6.95 0.30
C GLU A 17 -13.81 -7.22 -0.36
N GLU A 18 -14.53 -6.17 -0.75
CA GLU A 18 -15.80 -6.26 -1.48
C GLU A 18 -15.64 -6.98 -2.82
N CYS A 19 -14.59 -6.62 -3.58
CA CYS A 19 -14.33 -7.20 -4.90
C CYS A 19 -14.11 -8.72 -4.83
N LEU A 20 -13.38 -9.20 -3.81
CA LEU A 20 -13.14 -10.63 -3.61
C LEU A 20 -14.43 -11.41 -3.27
N MET A 21 -15.41 -10.73 -2.68
CA MET A 21 -16.74 -11.27 -2.41
C MET A 21 -17.72 -11.11 -3.59
N GLY A 22 -17.34 -10.42 -4.66
CA GLY A 22 -18.25 -10.14 -5.79
C GLY A 22 -19.21 -8.98 -5.56
N LEU A 23 -18.88 -8.09 -4.62
CA LEU A 23 -19.60 -6.85 -4.35
C LEU A 23 -18.85 -5.67 -5.01
N LYS A 24 -19.58 -4.61 -5.39
CA LYS A 24 -18.93 -3.39 -5.88
C LYS A 24 -18.32 -2.61 -4.69
N PRO A 25 -17.16 -1.96 -4.88
CA PRO A 25 -16.57 -1.10 -3.85
C PRO A 25 -17.53 -0.01 -3.39
N GLY A 26 -17.55 0.28 -2.08
CA GLY A 26 -18.36 1.36 -1.50
C GLY A 26 -19.85 1.04 -1.29
N ILE A 27 -20.33 -0.17 -1.62
CA ILE A 27 -21.70 -0.60 -1.29
C ILE A 27 -21.91 -0.66 0.22
N ILE A 28 -20.88 -1.10 0.96
CA ILE A 28 -20.95 -1.29 2.41
C ILE A 28 -20.22 -0.12 3.05
N LYS A 29 -20.97 0.73 3.77
CA LYS A 29 -20.38 1.78 4.60
C LYS A 29 -19.72 1.15 5.81
N ARG A 30 -18.39 1.17 5.82
CA ARG A 30 -17.55 0.60 6.90
C ARG A 30 -16.95 1.67 7.81
N SER A 31 -17.27 2.94 7.54
CA SER A 31 -16.83 4.05 8.34
C SER A 31 -17.74 4.19 9.58
N PRO A 32 -17.19 4.45 10.78
CA PRO A 32 -18.00 4.79 11.95
C PRO A 32 -18.96 5.94 11.61
N ALA A 33 -20.17 5.95 12.17
CA ALA A 33 -21.24 6.88 11.81
C ALA A 33 -20.91 8.39 11.94
N HIS A 34 -19.71 8.74 12.44
CA HIS A 34 -19.22 10.09 12.64
C HIS A 34 -18.20 10.60 11.62
N CYS A 35 -17.82 9.81 10.61
CA CYS A 35 -16.84 10.23 9.60
C CYS A 35 -17.45 10.26 8.20
N ASP A 36 -18.13 11.38 7.90
CA ASP A 36 -18.24 11.88 6.53
C ASP A 36 -16.93 12.60 6.20
N SER A 37 -15.88 11.86 5.86
CA SER A 37 -14.57 12.42 5.49
C SER A 37 -14.54 12.82 4.01
N ASP A 38 -15.10 13.99 3.71
CA ASP A 38 -14.85 14.70 2.45
C ASP A 38 -13.66 15.68 2.56
N GLN A 39 -12.73 15.46 3.50
CA GLN A 39 -11.65 16.40 3.77
C GLN A 39 -10.31 15.70 3.98
N GLY A 40 -9.47 15.73 2.94
CA GLY A 40 -8.02 15.74 3.16
C GLY A 40 -7.68 16.99 3.97
N GLY A 41 -7.38 16.81 5.26
CA GLY A 41 -7.07 17.91 6.16
C GLY A 41 -5.74 18.58 5.81
N ASN A 42 -5.76 19.92 5.73
CA ASN A 42 -4.54 20.73 5.61
C ASN A 42 -3.72 20.64 6.90
N ARG A 43 -2.44 20.28 6.79
CA ARG A 43 -1.49 20.18 7.92
C ARG A 43 -0.68 21.47 8.15
N LEU A 44 -1.22 22.62 7.75
CA LEU A 44 -0.52 23.91 7.84
C LEU A 44 -0.23 24.30 9.30
N ASP A 45 -1.15 23.98 10.22
CA ASP A 45 -1.03 24.30 11.64
C ASP A 45 0.10 23.50 12.34
N ASP A 46 0.59 22.41 11.73
CA ASP A 46 1.75 21.66 12.21
C ASP A 46 3.08 22.40 11.91
N LEU A 47 3.09 23.40 11.01
CA LEU A 47 4.30 24.11 10.58
C LEU A 47 4.67 25.30 11.47
N ASP A 48 3.72 25.88 12.21
CA ASP A 48 3.98 27.01 13.12
C ASP A 48 4.89 26.63 14.32
N GLN A 49 5.10 25.33 14.54
CA GLN A 49 6.01 24.81 15.56
C GLN A 49 7.49 24.78 15.11
N LEU A 50 7.77 25.03 13.82
CA LEU A 50 9.13 25.02 13.27
C LEU A 50 9.71 26.43 13.23
N LYS A 51 10.77 26.66 14.01
CA LYS A 51 11.49 27.93 14.00
C LYS A 51 12.41 27.98 12.76
N PRO A 52 12.67 29.17 12.16
CA PRO A 52 13.57 29.27 11.02
C PRO A 52 14.99 28.86 11.42
N GLY A 53 15.43 27.67 11.01
CA GLY A 53 16.77 27.14 11.28
C GLY A 53 16.83 25.78 11.98
N ASP A 54 15.70 25.20 12.38
CA ASP A 54 15.68 23.82 12.87
C ASP A 54 15.62 22.85 11.68
N ASP A 55 16.75 22.18 11.41
CA ASP A 55 16.86 21.15 10.38
C ASP A 55 15.95 19.94 10.68
N ALA A 56 15.68 19.13 9.65
CA ALA A 56 14.82 17.93 9.66
C ALA A 56 15.27 16.79 10.60
N ALA A 57 16.14 17.06 11.58
CA ALA A 57 16.62 16.10 12.57
C ALA A 57 15.75 16.04 13.84
N ASN A 58 14.95 17.07 14.15
CA ASN A 58 14.18 17.13 15.40
C ASN A 58 12.69 16.77 15.29
N THR A 59 12.20 16.32 14.14
CA THR A 59 10.77 15.96 13.95
C THR A 59 10.40 14.57 14.51
N LEU A 60 11.31 13.86 15.17
CA LEU A 60 11.03 12.55 15.78
C LEU A 60 10.67 12.63 17.27
N GLN A 61 9.69 13.46 17.63
CA GLN A 61 8.91 13.28 18.86
C GLN A 61 7.45 13.70 18.63
N VAL A 62 6.75 12.99 17.75
CA VAL A 62 5.29 13.01 17.77
C VAL A 62 4.85 12.07 18.88
N ASN A 63 4.24 12.64 19.92
CA ASN A 63 3.50 11.91 20.93
C ASN A 63 2.42 11.06 20.24
N ASP A 64 2.62 9.76 20.26
CA ASP A 64 1.74 8.73 19.73
C ASP A 64 0.51 8.56 20.64
N ASN A 65 -0.37 9.55 20.62
CA ASN A 65 -1.66 9.48 21.34
C ASN A 65 -2.79 10.28 20.67
N SER A 66 -2.70 10.51 19.36
CA SER A 66 -3.89 10.75 18.54
C SER A 66 -4.52 9.39 18.25
N ILE A 67 -5.60 9.07 18.97
CA ILE A 67 -6.51 7.99 18.58
C ILE A 67 -6.92 8.28 17.13
N SER A 68 -6.41 7.47 16.21
CA SER A 68 -6.64 7.58 14.78
C SER A 68 -8.13 7.41 14.50
N GLY A 69 -8.73 8.40 13.87
CA GLY A 69 -10.14 8.41 13.46
C GLY A 69 -10.46 7.48 12.29
N ASP A 70 -9.76 6.36 12.15
CA ASP A 70 -9.80 5.46 10.99
C ASP A 70 -10.02 3.99 11.40
N GLU A 71 -10.81 3.71 12.44
CA GLU A 71 -11.28 2.34 12.72
C GLU A 71 -12.32 1.92 11.66
N ILE A 72 -11.85 1.44 10.51
CA ILE A 72 -12.70 0.83 9.48
C ILE A 72 -13.28 -0.47 10.04
N LEU A 73 -14.61 -0.56 10.06
CA LEU A 73 -15.31 -1.74 10.56
C LEU A 73 -15.04 -2.98 9.67
N PRO A 74 -14.92 -4.18 10.27
CA PRO A 74 -14.67 -5.40 9.52
C PRO A 74 -15.83 -5.73 8.58
N LEU A 75 -15.50 -6.28 7.41
CA LEU A 75 -16.49 -6.67 6.41
C LEU A 75 -17.19 -7.99 6.83
N PRO A 76 -18.54 -8.05 6.90
CA PRO A 76 -19.21 -9.25 7.37
C PRO A 76 -19.03 -10.42 6.39
N GLY A 77 -18.57 -11.56 6.89
CA GLY A 77 -18.32 -12.76 6.06
C GLY A 77 -17.00 -12.73 5.29
N PHE A 78 -16.11 -11.78 5.62
CA PHE A 78 -14.72 -11.75 5.19
C PHE A 78 -13.81 -12.06 6.39
N PRO A 79 -12.75 -12.87 6.25
CA PRO A 79 -11.79 -13.11 7.32
C PRO A 79 -11.14 -11.81 7.82
N PRO A 80 -10.87 -11.64 9.12
CA PRO A 80 -10.16 -10.47 9.62
C PRO A 80 -8.78 -10.35 8.96
N LEU A 81 -8.32 -9.12 8.70
CA LEU A 81 -7.05 -8.90 7.98
C LEU A 81 -5.83 -9.43 8.73
N GLU A 82 -5.92 -9.58 10.04
CA GLU A 82 -4.85 -10.13 10.89
C GLU A 82 -4.75 -11.66 10.82
N THR A 83 -5.76 -12.37 10.29
CA THR A 83 -5.76 -13.84 10.30
C THR A 83 -5.00 -14.45 9.13
N PHE A 84 -4.59 -13.63 8.15
CA PHE A 84 -3.92 -14.09 6.94
C PHE A 84 -2.85 -13.09 6.50
N GLU A 85 -1.86 -13.58 5.76
CA GLU A 85 -0.75 -12.77 5.26
C GLU A 85 -0.99 -12.38 3.80
N THR A 86 -1.37 -13.34 2.97
CA THR A 86 -1.59 -13.16 1.53
C THR A 86 -2.79 -13.97 1.04
N ILE A 87 -3.24 -13.72 -0.18
CA ILE A 87 -4.37 -14.44 -0.78
C ILE A 87 -4.03 -15.01 -2.15
N ILE A 88 -4.79 -16.03 -2.57
CA ILE A 88 -4.93 -16.44 -3.96
C ILE A 88 -6.35 -16.08 -4.39
N CYS A 89 -6.49 -15.12 -5.30
CA CYS A 89 -7.80 -14.66 -5.75
C CYS A 89 -8.60 -15.74 -6.48
N TRP A 90 -9.92 -15.56 -6.54
CA TRP A 90 -10.86 -16.45 -7.22
C TRP A 90 -10.54 -16.68 -8.72
N LYS A 91 -9.93 -15.71 -9.41
CA LYS A 91 -9.52 -15.87 -10.82
C LYS A 91 -8.37 -16.87 -10.95
N CYS A 92 -7.35 -16.72 -10.12
CA CYS A 92 -6.17 -17.59 -10.13
C CYS A 92 -6.49 -19.00 -9.60
N SER A 93 -7.34 -19.12 -8.57
CA SER A 93 -7.73 -20.42 -8.02
C SER A 93 -8.51 -21.26 -9.04
N SER A 94 -9.36 -20.62 -9.83
CA SER A 94 -10.15 -21.27 -10.90
C SER A 94 -9.30 -21.90 -12.00
N LYS A 95 -8.07 -21.42 -12.17
CA LYS A 95 -7.18 -21.90 -13.24
C LYS A 95 -6.53 -23.25 -12.92
N PHE A 96 -6.28 -23.51 -11.64
CA PHE A 96 -5.56 -24.69 -11.17
C PHE A 96 -6.33 -25.39 -10.03
N PRO A 97 -7.59 -25.81 -10.24
CA PRO A 97 -8.46 -26.28 -9.16
C PRO A 97 -7.85 -27.45 -8.38
N GLU A 98 -7.27 -28.45 -9.06
CA GLU A 98 -6.68 -29.62 -8.39
C GLU A 98 -5.52 -29.25 -7.44
N ALA A 99 -4.59 -28.40 -7.89
CA ALA A 99 -3.46 -27.97 -7.06
C ALA A 99 -3.93 -27.07 -5.90
N MET A 100 -4.98 -26.28 -6.12
CA MET A 100 -5.54 -25.40 -5.11
C MET A 100 -6.31 -26.19 -4.04
N ASP A 101 -7.04 -27.23 -4.43
CA ASP A 101 -7.72 -28.13 -3.50
C ASP A 101 -6.71 -28.86 -2.59
N ASP A 102 -5.61 -29.37 -3.15
CA ASP A 102 -4.50 -29.95 -2.38
C ASP A 102 -3.90 -28.93 -1.40
N LEU A 103 -3.73 -27.68 -1.84
CA LEU A 103 -3.19 -26.60 -1.03
C LEU A 103 -4.12 -26.24 0.14
N VAL A 104 -5.43 -26.12 -0.10
CA VAL A 104 -6.42 -25.85 0.95
C VAL A 104 -6.45 -26.99 1.97
N GLN A 105 -6.36 -28.23 1.53
CA GLN A 105 -6.32 -29.40 2.42
C GLN A 105 -5.05 -29.45 3.27
N LEU A 106 -3.90 -29.10 2.69
CA LEU A 106 -2.62 -29.10 3.40
C LEU A 106 -2.56 -28.00 4.45
N LEU A 107 -2.93 -26.78 4.07
CA LEU A 107 -2.77 -25.58 4.90
C LEU A 107 -3.97 -25.27 5.78
N HIS A 108 -5.10 -25.97 5.61
CA HIS A 108 -6.36 -25.69 6.30
C HIS A 108 -6.79 -24.22 6.14
N CYS A 109 -6.69 -23.71 4.91
CA CYS A 109 -6.97 -22.32 4.59
C CYS A 109 -8.44 -21.95 4.75
N ASP A 110 -8.69 -20.72 5.19
CA ASP A 110 -10.00 -20.11 5.05
C ASP A 110 -10.27 -19.80 3.57
N THR A 111 -11.53 -19.90 3.15
CA THR A 111 -11.93 -19.65 1.76
C THR A 111 -13.20 -18.81 1.69
N VAL A 112 -13.28 -17.94 0.68
CA VAL A 112 -14.44 -17.08 0.42
C VAL A 112 -14.88 -17.24 -1.04
N GLU A 113 -16.13 -17.64 -1.25
CA GLU A 113 -16.70 -17.76 -2.60
C GLU A 113 -16.94 -16.39 -3.23
N TYR A 114 -16.57 -16.21 -4.49
CA TYR A 114 -16.90 -15.02 -5.27
C TYR A 114 -18.31 -15.16 -5.86
N ILE A 115 -19.24 -14.33 -5.38
CA ILE A 115 -20.66 -14.36 -5.81
C ILE A 115 -21.04 -12.96 -6.24
N PRO A 116 -21.13 -12.68 -7.55
CA PRO A 116 -21.60 -11.40 -8.06
C PRO A 116 -22.97 -11.05 -7.45
N SER A 117 -23.01 -10.01 -6.63
CA SER A 117 -24.22 -9.57 -5.90
C SER A 117 -24.26 -8.06 -5.80
N GLU A 118 -25.46 -7.47 -5.79
CA GLU A 118 -25.62 -6.01 -5.61
C GLU A 118 -25.70 -5.61 -4.13
N SER A 119 -25.93 -6.56 -3.24
CA SER A 119 -26.03 -6.34 -1.79
C SER A 119 -25.53 -7.52 -0.98
N LEU A 120 -25.16 -7.26 0.27
CA LEU A 120 -24.75 -8.30 1.21
C LEU A 120 -25.91 -9.27 1.53
N ASP A 121 -27.14 -8.78 1.58
CA ASP A 121 -28.33 -9.61 1.79
C ASP A 121 -28.60 -10.59 0.64
N GLU A 122 -28.42 -10.13 -0.61
CA GLU A 122 -28.56 -10.98 -1.79
C GLU A 122 -27.50 -12.09 -1.80
N ARG A 123 -26.27 -11.75 -1.45
CA ARG A 123 -25.18 -12.73 -1.29
C ARG A 123 -25.51 -13.76 -0.21
N ILE A 124 -25.96 -13.33 0.98
CA ILE A 124 -26.32 -14.24 2.08
C ILE A 124 -27.48 -15.15 1.70
N LYS A 125 -28.50 -14.63 0.99
CA LYS A 125 -29.62 -15.44 0.46
C LYS A 125 -29.16 -16.48 -0.55
N THR A 126 -28.09 -16.19 -1.30
CA THR A 126 -27.51 -17.13 -2.27
C THR A 126 -26.69 -18.23 -1.57
N LEU A 127 -25.99 -17.88 -0.49
CA LEU A 127 -25.21 -18.81 0.34
C LEU A 127 -26.08 -19.75 1.20
N LYS A 128 -27.18 -19.24 1.76
CA LYS A 128 -28.12 -20.01 2.58
C LYS A 128 -29.34 -20.39 1.74
N PRO A 129 -29.39 -21.59 1.13
CA PRO A 129 -30.60 -22.03 0.44
C PRO A 129 -31.75 -22.11 1.45
N GLY A 130 -32.77 -21.29 1.28
CA GLY A 130 -34.02 -21.48 2.01
C GLY A 130 -34.57 -22.88 1.75
N ASN A 131 -35.34 -23.43 2.69
CA ASN A 131 -35.90 -24.79 2.69
C ASN A 131 -36.71 -25.21 1.44
N ASN A 132 -36.87 -24.34 0.43
CA ASN A 132 -37.66 -24.62 -0.75
C ASN A 132 -36.82 -24.67 -2.04
N LYS A 133 -36.84 -25.88 -2.61
CA LYS A 133 -36.53 -26.30 -3.98
C LYS A 133 -35.04 -26.53 -4.31
N LYS A 134 -34.81 -27.78 -4.74
CA LYS A 134 -33.65 -28.32 -5.46
C LYS A 134 -33.15 -27.33 -6.52
N ARG A 135 -32.22 -26.45 -6.16
CA ARG A 135 -31.35 -25.76 -7.11
C ARG A 135 -30.07 -26.59 -7.22
N THR A 136 -29.65 -26.88 -8.44
CA THR A 136 -28.33 -27.43 -8.74
C THR A 136 -27.28 -26.59 -8.01
N LYS A 137 -26.44 -27.19 -7.17
CA LYS A 137 -25.35 -26.49 -6.47
C LYS A 137 -24.51 -25.77 -7.53
N ARG A 138 -24.64 -24.44 -7.60
CA ARG A 138 -23.76 -23.62 -8.44
C ARG A 138 -22.43 -23.57 -7.70
N SER A 139 -21.38 -24.09 -8.31
CA SER A 139 -20.02 -23.95 -7.80
C SER A 139 -19.55 -22.54 -8.16
N TYR A 140 -19.20 -21.76 -7.15
CA TYR A 140 -18.59 -20.45 -7.32
C TYR A 140 -17.09 -20.57 -7.10
N PRO A 141 -16.28 -19.78 -7.81
CA PRO A 141 -14.84 -19.78 -7.61
C PRO A 141 -14.49 -19.17 -6.25
N THR A 142 -13.45 -19.69 -5.60
CA THR A 142 -13.10 -19.35 -4.22
C THR A 142 -11.79 -18.58 -4.14
N THR A 143 -11.75 -17.54 -3.32
CA THR A 143 -10.50 -16.92 -2.88
C THR A 143 -9.96 -17.71 -1.69
N ILE A 144 -8.66 -18.01 -1.69
CA ILE A 144 -7.98 -18.78 -0.64
C ILE A 144 -7.11 -17.83 0.16
N PHE A 145 -7.17 -17.94 1.49
CA PHE A 145 -6.42 -17.09 2.41
C PHE A 145 -5.26 -17.88 3.02
N LEU A 146 -4.04 -17.38 2.81
CA LEU A 146 -2.81 -18.01 3.26
C LEU A 146 -2.40 -17.38 4.59
N ARG A 147 -2.23 -18.22 5.62
CA ARG A 147 -1.79 -17.80 6.95
C ARG A 147 -0.29 -17.61 7.00
N GLU A 148 0.19 -17.01 8.09
CA GLU A 148 1.63 -16.95 8.38
C GLU A 148 2.27 -18.34 8.32
N ASN A 149 3.55 -18.38 7.93
CA ASN A 149 4.37 -19.61 7.80
C ASN A 149 3.92 -20.61 6.72
N TYR A 150 2.99 -20.23 5.82
CA TYR A 150 2.57 -21.11 4.73
C TYR A 150 3.74 -21.53 3.83
N LYS A 151 4.70 -20.63 3.58
CA LYS A 151 5.88 -20.90 2.74
C LYS A 151 6.72 -22.07 3.28
N GLU A 152 6.91 -22.15 4.59
CA GLU A 152 7.66 -23.23 5.23
C GLU A 152 6.97 -24.60 5.04
N ILE A 153 5.65 -24.63 5.23
CA ILE A 153 4.84 -25.84 5.07
C ILE A 153 4.87 -26.32 3.62
N LEU A 154 4.76 -25.39 2.65
CA LEU A 154 4.85 -25.71 1.23
C LEU A 154 6.25 -26.24 0.87
N LYS A 155 7.31 -25.64 1.42
CA LYS A 155 8.70 -26.06 1.20
C LYS A 155 8.95 -27.47 1.75
N GLU A 156 8.39 -27.81 2.90
CA GLU A 156 8.44 -29.16 3.46
C GLU A 156 7.65 -30.17 2.60
N ASN A 157 6.47 -29.78 2.13
CA ASN A 157 5.64 -30.63 1.26
C ASN A 157 6.34 -30.97 -0.06
N VAL A 158 6.97 -30.00 -0.72
CA VAL A 158 7.74 -30.21 -1.96
C VAL A 158 8.90 -31.20 -1.74
N ARG A 159 9.52 -31.19 -0.55
CA ARG A 159 10.60 -32.11 -0.18
C ARG A 159 10.08 -33.54 0.06
N ASN A 160 8.95 -33.68 0.76
CA ASN A 160 8.39 -34.98 1.14
C ASN A 160 7.65 -35.66 -0.02
N HIS A 161 7.03 -34.90 -0.92
CA HIS A 161 6.20 -35.41 -2.01
C HIS A 161 6.55 -34.76 -3.37
N PRO A 162 7.74 -35.02 -3.95
CA PRO A 162 8.22 -34.34 -5.15
C PRO A 162 7.43 -34.64 -6.43
N GLU A 163 6.61 -35.70 -6.44
CA GLU A 163 5.79 -36.14 -7.58
C GLU A 163 4.31 -35.71 -7.49
N GLY A 164 3.89 -35.04 -6.40
CA GLY A 164 2.51 -34.58 -6.24
C GLY A 164 2.10 -33.53 -7.28
N THR A 165 0.80 -33.43 -7.57
CA THR A 165 0.23 -32.39 -8.45
C THR A 165 0.59 -30.99 -7.95
N LEU A 166 0.44 -30.76 -6.64
CA LEU A 166 0.85 -29.53 -5.97
C LEU A 166 2.37 -29.28 -6.10
N ALA A 167 3.22 -30.28 -5.91
CA ALA A 167 4.68 -30.11 -6.03
C ALA A 167 5.11 -29.73 -7.45
N ARG A 168 4.48 -30.30 -8.48
CA ARG A 168 4.71 -29.91 -9.88
C ARG A 168 4.27 -28.47 -10.14
N PHE A 169 3.16 -28.04 -9.53
CA PHE A 169 2.69 -26.67 -9.61
C PHE A 169 3.66 -25.69 -8.92
N LEU A 170 4.10 -26.01 -7.70
CA LEU A 170 5.05 -25.18 -6.94
C LEU A 170 6.40 -25.07 -7.64
N LYS A 171 6.90 -26.14 -8.27
CA LYS A 171 8.11 -26.08 -9.11
C LYS A 171 7.99 -25.11 -10.29
N LYS A 172 6.78 -24.90 -10.81
CA LYS A 172 6.51 -23.91 -11.86
C LYS A 172 6.45 -22.48 -11.31
N TYR A 173 6.05 -22.32 -10.05
CA TYR A 173 5.93 -21.02 -9.37
C TYR A 173 6.71 -21.00 -8.04
N PRO A 174 8.06 -20.93 -8.07
CA PRO A 174 8.90 -21.08 -6.88
C PRO A 174 8.68 -20.03 -5.80
N PHE A 175 8.32 -18.80 -6.18
CA PHE A 175 8.01 -17.69 -5.26
C PHE A 175 6.88 -18.00 -4.27
N MET A 176 6.07 -19.04 -4.52
CA MET A 176 5.04 -19.49 -3.59
C MET A 176 5.60 -20.11 -2.31
N TYR A 177 6.83 -20.62 -2.31
CA TYR A 177 7.44 -21.25 -1.14
C TYR A 177 8.88 -20.79 -0.87
N GLU A 178 9.49 -20.05 -1.79
CA GLU A 178 10.79 -19.40 -1.60
C GLU A 178 10.61 -18.02 -0.93
N GLU A 179 11.62 -17.63 -0.16
CA GLU A 179 11.68 -16.29 0.41
C GLU A 179 12.07 -15.30 -0.68
N ASP A 180 11.41 -14.14 -0.68
CA ASP A 180 11.72 -13.10 -1.64
C ASP A 180 13.11 -12.53 -1.33
N PRO A 181 13.98 -12.37 -2.35
CA PRO A 181 15.30 -11.82 -2.12
C PRO A 181 15.16 -10.39 -1.58
N ILE A 182 15.85 -10.10 -0.47
CA ILE A 182 15.93 -8.75 0.06
C ILE A 182 16.75 -7.92 -0.92
N TYR A 183 16.07 -7.11 -1.74
CA TYR A 183 16.73 -6.16 -2.61
C TYR A 183 17.24 -4.99 -1.77
N SER A 184 18.53 -5.02 -1.45
CA SER A 184 19.24 -3.83 -0.98
C SER A 184 19.72 -3.05 -2.21
N PRO A 185 19.55 -1.72 -2.24
CA PRO A 185 20.32 -0.89 -3.14
C PRO A 185 21.81 -1.26 -3.06
N PRO A 186 22.56 -1.22 -4.17
CA PRO A 186 24.01 -1.37 -4.10
C PRO A 186 24.56 -0.37 -3.08
N GLU A 187 25.59 -0.78 -2.34
CA GLU A 187 26.31 0.15 -1.48
C GLU A 187 26.96 1.21 -2.39
N ASP A 188 26.47 2.45 -2.31
CA ASP A 188 27.14 3.59 -2.94
C ASP A 188 28.48 3.81 -2.19
N ASP A 189 29.59 3.90 -2.93
CA ASP A 189 30.93 4.21 -2.38
C ASP A 189 30.96 5.60 -1.70
N ASP A 190 29.95 6.43 -1.97
CA ASP A 190 29.71 7.71 -1.32
C ASP A 190 28.80 7.54 -0.09
N SER A 191 29.38 7.13 1.03
CA SER A 191 28.72 7.06 2.35
C SER A 191 28.29 8.43 2.92
N SER A 192 28.33 9.48 2.10
CA SER A 192 28.09 10.87 2.49
C SER A 192 26.65 11.24 2.10
N SER A 193 25.91 11.88 3.00
CA SER A 193 24.61 12.44 2.62
C SER A 193 24.77 13.43 1.46
N VAL A 194 23.74 13.59 0.62
CA VAL A 194 23.72 14.60 -0.47
C VAL A 194 24.11 15.99 0.04
N PHE A 195 23.72 16.30 1.28
CA PHE A 195 24.10 17.53 1.96
C PHE A 195 25.61 17.61 2.21
N GLU A 196 26.21 16.54 2.73
CA GLU A 196 27.64 16.48 3.02
C GLU A 196 28.51 16.52 1.76
N LEU A 197 28.07 15.85 0.68
CA LEU A 197 28.63 16.02 -0.67
C LEU A 197 28.55 17.47 -1.14
N GLY A 198 27.41 18.13 -0.95
CA GLY A 198 27.22 19.53 -1.29
C GLY A 198 28.15 20.47 -0.53
N ILE A 199 28.35 20.25 0.77
CA ILE A 199 29.27 21.04 1.60
C ILE A 199 30.73 20.77 1.24
N LYS A 200 31.09 19.52 0.96
CA LYS A 200 32.44 19.15 0.53
C LYS A 200 32.81 19.85 -0.78
N GLU A 201 31.89 19.86 -1.75
CA GLU A 201 32.08 20.57 -3.02
C GLU A 201 32.06 22.10 -2.85
N LEU A 202 31.30 22.63 -1.90
CA LEU A 202 31.32 24.06 -1.60
C LEU A 202 32.65 24.52 -0.97
N ASN A 203 33.32 23.62 -0.23
CA ASN A 203 34.61 23.87 0.40
C ASN A 203 35.79 23.76 -0.58
N THR A 204 35.61 23.17 -1.76
CA THR A 204 36.66 23.16 -2.81
C THR A 204 36.73 24.47 -3.59
N LEU A 205 35.69 25.30 -3.51
CA LEU A 205 35.63 26.60 -4.18
C LEU A 205 36.47 27.67 -3.46
N PRO A 206 36.94 28.71 -4.19
CA PRO A 206 37.62 29.85 -3.58
C PRO A 206 36.73 30.55 -2.54
N PRO A 207 37.28 30.99 -1.39
CA PRO A 207 36.49 31.57 -0.30
C PRO A 207 35.57 32.72 -0.71
N GLU A 208 36.01 33.59 -1.60
CA GLU A 208 35.19 34.70 -2.14
C GLU A 208 33.96 34.21 -2.90
N GLN A 209 34.12 33.15 -3.71
CA GLN A 209 33.01 32.57 -4.48
C GLN A 209 32.05 31.81 -3.56
N THR A 210 32.57 31.14 -2.53
CA THR A 210 31.77 30.47 -1.50
C THR A 210 30.93 31.46 -0.69
N ILE A 211 31.51 32.58 -0.26
CA ILE A 211 30.79 33.64 0.47
C ILE A 211 29.70 34.25 -0.42
N GLN A 212 30.03 34.60 -1.66
CA GLN A 212 29.05 35.14 -2.61
C GLN A 212 27.94 34.14 -2.93
N GLY A 213 28.27 32.86 -3.06
CA GLY A 213 27.33 31.77 -3.29
C GLY A 213 26.38 31.57 -2.11
N LEU A 214 26.90 31.62 -0.88
CA LEU A 214 26.10 31.51 0.34
C LEU A 214 25.16 32.71 0.50
N GLU A 215 25.64 33.93 0.25
CA GLU A 215 24.82 35.14 0.27
C GLU A 215 23.72 35.09 -0.80
N ALA A 216 24.04 34.66 -2.02
CA ALA A 216 23.07 34.48 -3.10
C ALA A 216 22.01 33.43 -2.74
N TYR A 217 22.43 32.31 -2.15
CA TYR A 217 21.52 31.26 -1.68
C TYR A 217 20.59 31.78 -0.59
N GLN A 218 21.13 32.45 0.44
CA GLN A 218 20.32 33.03 1.52
C GLN A 218 19.29 34.04 0.97
N LYS A 219 19.69 34.86 0.00
CA LYS A 219 18.81 35.84 -0.66
C LYS A 219 17.71 35.19 -1.50
N ILE A 220 18.00 34.08 -2.17
CA ILE A 220 16.97 33.32 -2.91
C ILE A 220 16.02 32.63 -1.92
N LYS A 221 16.57 32.02 -0.86
CA LYS A 221 15.80 31.34 0.18
C LYS A 221 14.80 32.28 0.84
N SER A 222 15.24 33.45 1.30
CA SER A 222 14.34 34.43 1.95
C SER A 222 13.22 34.90 1.01
N LYS A 223 13.57 35.30 -0.22
CA LYS A 223 12.58 35.73 -1.23
C LYS A 223 11.60 34.64 -1.61
N LEU A 224 12.05 33.38 -1.68
CA LEU A 224 11.21 32.24 -2.00
C LEU A 224 10.25 31.93 -0.84
N THR A 225 10.74 31.98 0.40
CA THR A 225 9.87 31.87 1.59
C THR A 225 8.82 32.98 1.62
N GLU A 226 9.20 34.24 1.40
CA GLU A 226 8.27 35.37 1.33
C GLU A 226 7.23 35.20 0.22
N PHE A 227 7.66 34.73 -0.96
CA PHE A 227 6.78 34.47 -2.09
C PHE A 227 5.78 33.35 -1.82
N LEU A 228 6.22 32.24 -1.19
CA LEU A 228 5.38 31.05 -0.94
C LEU A 228 4.48 31.17 0.30
N THR A 229 4.85 32.01 1.27
CA THR A 229 4.07 32.25 2.50
C THR A 229 2.60 32.62 2.26
N PRO A 230 2.24 33.57 1.36
CA PRO A 230 0.83 33.89 1.11
C PRO A 230 0.04 32.73 0.49
N PHE A 231 0.65 31.95 -0.41
CA PHE A 231 0.00 30.78 -1.00
C PHE A 231 -0.33 29.71 0.04
N ALA A 232 0.59 29.51 0.99
CA ALA A 232 0.38 28.60 2.11
C ALA A 232 -0.75 29.08 3.03
N ARG A 233 -0.80 30.38 3.36
CA ARG A 233 -1.87 30.97 4.20
C ARG A 233 -3.25 31.00 3.54
N GLU A 234 -3.28 31.26 2.24
CA GLU A 234 -4.52 31.36 1.46
C GLU A 234 -5.00 29.98 0.93
N GLY A 235 -4.22 28.91 1.15
CA GLY A 235 -4.55 27.57 0.67
C GLY A 235 -4.56 27.45 -0.86
N ARG A 236 -3.81 28.31 -1.55
CA ARG A 236 -3.80 28.40 -3.02
C ARG A 236 -2.69 27.54 -3.61
N ILE A 237 -3.02 26.77 -4.64
CA ILE A 237 -2.05 25.94 -5.37
C ILE A 237 -1.15 26.85 -6.22
N VAL A 238 0.17 26.70 -6.04
CA VAL A 238 1.18 27.42 -6.83
C VAL A 238 1.27 26.79 -8.23
N THR A 239 1.12 27.61 -9.26
CA THR A 239 1.15 27.17 -10.67
C THR A 239 2.53 27.36 -11.32
N LYS A 240 2.77 26.64 -12.41
CA LYS A 240 4.03 26.70 -13.19
C LYS A 240 4.35 28.12 -13.68
N ASP A 241 3.34 28.89 -14.05
CA ASP A 241 3.54 30.24 -14.60
C ASP A 241 3.91 31.26 -13.51
N GLU A 242 3.38 31.08 -12.29
CA GLU A 242 3.73 31.89 -11.11
C GLU A 242 5.19 31.68 -10.70
N VAL A 243 5.67 30.42 -10.70
CA VAL A 243 7.07 30.10 -10.42
C VAL A 243 8.01 30.69 -11.49
N LYS A 244 7.64 30.56 -12.77
CA LYS A 244 8.42 31.16 -13.86
C LYS A 244 8.49 32.68 -13.76
N ASN A 245 7.38 33.34 -13.41
CA ASN A 245 7.34 34.78 -13.23
C ASN A 245 8.22 35.24 -12.06
N PHE A 246 8.23 34.51 -10.95
CA PHE A 246 9.11 34.78 -9.81
C PHE A 246 10.60 34.79 -10.22
N PHE A 247 11.07 33.73 -10.90
CA PHE A 247 12.47 33.65 -11.32
C PHE A 247 12.82 34.65 -12.43
N ASN A 248 11.87 35.04 -13.29
CA ASN A 248 12.08 36.11 -14.27
C ASN A 248 12.25 37.48 -13.59
N ASN A 249 11.57 37.72 -12.48
CA ASN A 249 11.71 38.95 -11.70
C ASN A 249 13.01 39.02 -10.88
N ILE A 250 13.59 37.87 -10.51
CA ILE A 250 14.89 37.80 -9.79
C ILE A 250 16.10 37.97 -10.71
N LYS A 251 15.96 37.70 -12.02
CA LYS A 251 17.05 37.84 -13.01
C LYS A 251 17.39 39.28 -13.40
N LYS A 252 16.66 40.27 -12.89
CA LYS A 252 16.94 41.71 -13.05
C LYS A 252 17.52 42.28 -11.77
#